data_AF-A0A7S2WTJ3-F1
#
_entry.id   AF-A0A7S2WTJ3-F1
#
_cell.length_a   1.000
_cell.length_b   1.000
_cell.length_c   1.000
_cell.angle_alpha   90.00
_cell.angle_beta   90.00
_cell.angle_gamma   90.00
#
_symmetry.space_group_name_H-M   'P 1'
#
loop_
_entity.id
_entity.type
_entity.pdbx_description
1 polymer ?
#
loop_
_entity_poly.entity_id
_entity_poly.type
_entity_poly.pdbx_seq_one_letter_code
_entity_poly.pdbx_strand_id
1 'polypeptide(L)'
;FYSGLYNGIYTAGQVVQVVGYVYNFGRVVGTFGRGIQYVVGGAGDIQDLFELLDNDDMENRTQGTNLKPVVSAIVLNNIKKQCPGLPRPILDIDHLSIKAGSMCSILGSS
;
A
#
# COMPACT_ATOMS: atom_id res chain seq x y z
N PHE A 1 11.86 1.03 60.10
CA PHE A 1 12.43 2.37 59.83
C PHE A 1 12.01 2.81 58.44
N TYR A 2 10.85 3.48 58.29
CA TYR A 2 10.46 4.32 57.13
C TYR A 2 8.97 4.76 57.22
N SER A 3 8.32 4.67 58.38
CA SER A 3 6.92 5.09 58.57
C SER A 3 6.75 6.47 59.24
N GLY A 4 7.86 7.18 59.53
CA GLY A 4 7.84 8.36 60.41
C GLY A 4 8.04 9.73 59.75
N LEU A 5 8.25 9.83 58.44
CA LEU A 5 8.71 11.07 57.78
C LEU A 5 7.65 11.83 56.95
N TYR A 6 6.42 11.30 56.81
CA TYR A 6 5.37 11.94 55.99
C TYR A 6 4.25 12.64 56.78
N ASN A 7 4.26 12.57 58.12
CA ASN A 7 3.11 12.98 58.94
C ASN A 7 3.17 14.43 59.50
N GLY A 8 4.15 15.25 59.10
CA GLY A 8 4.41 16.51 59.80
C GLY A 8 4.05 17.82 59.09
N ILE A 9 3.81 17.84 57.77
CA ILE A 9 3.92 19.10 57.00
C ILE A 9 2.78 19.33 55.99
N TYR A 10 1.94 18.33 55.73
CA TYR A 10 0.90 18.45 54.70
C TYR A 10 -0.49 18.66 55.31
N THR A 11 -1.09 19.82 55.06
CA THR A 11 -2.51 20.04 55.35
C THR A 11 -3.38 19.19 54.42
N ALA A 12 -4.60 18.83 54.85
CA ALA A 12 -5.52 18.03 54.02
C ALA A 12 -5.71 18.60 52.61
N GLY A 13 -5.70 19.94 52.45
CA GLY A 13 -5.76 20.61 51.16
C GLY A 13 -4.53 20.36 50.26
N GLN A 14 -3.32 20.27 50.83
CA GLN A 14 -2.10 19.98 50.08
C GLN A 14 -2.07 18.53 49.58
N VAL A 15 -2.57 17.58 50.37
CA VAL A 15 -2.69 16.18 49.95
C VAL A 15 -3.67 16.06 48.78
N VAL A 16 -4.83 16.73 48.85
CA VAL A 16 -5.82 16.74 47.76
C VAL A 16 -5.25 17.38 46.49
N GLN A 17 -4.49 18.46 46.60
CA GLN A 17 -3.83 19.10 45.45
C GLN A 17 -2.80 18.18 44.79
N VAL A 18 -1.96 17.50 45.57
CA VAL A 18 -0.93 16.60 45.02
C VAL A 18 -1.58 15.40 44.34
N VAL A 19 -2.60 14.79 44.94
CA VAL A 19 -3.33 13.67 44.35
C VAL A 19 -4.05 14.11 43.06
N GLY A 20 -4.67 15.29 43.06
CA GLY A 20 -5.30 15.87 41.87
C GLY A 20 -4.30 16.16 40.74
N TYR A 21 -3.10 16.62 41.07
CA TYR A 21 -2.02 16.84 40.09
C TYR A 21 -1.55 15.53 39.46
N VAL A 22 -1.30 14.50 40.27
CA VAL A 22 -0.87 13.19 39.79
C VAL A 22 -1.92 12.55 38.88
N TYR A 23 -3.20 12.66 39.25
CA TYR A 23 -4.31 12.16 38.43
C TYR A 23 -4.41 12.88 37.09
N ASN A 24 -4.37 14.22 37.08
CA ASN A 24 -4.42 15.00 35.86
C ASN A 24 -3.21 14.76 34.95
N PHE A 25 -2.02 14.62 35.54
CA PHE A 25 -0.79 14.32 34.80
C PHE A 25 -0.88 12.94 34.13
N GLY A 26 -1.31 11.91 34.86
CA GLY A 26 -1.51 10.57 34.29
C GLY A 26 -2.53 10.55 33.15
N ARG A 27 -3.59 11.34 33.25
CA ARG A 27 -4.60 11.48 32.18
C ARG A 27 -4.00 12.14 30.93
N VAL A 28 -3.24 13.21 31.09
CA VAL A 28 -2.56 13.90 29.98
C VAL A 28 -1.58 12.96 29.29
N VAL A 29 -0.67 12.32 30.04
CA VAL A 29 0.31 11.38 29.49
C VAL A 29 -0.37 10.20 28.78
N GLY A 30 -1.45 9.65 29.34
CA GLY A 30 -2.22 8.58 28.70
C GLY A 30 -2.90 9.01 27.40
N THR A 31 -3.33 10.28 27.30
CA THR A 31 -3.94 10.83 26.08
C THR A 31 -2.87 11.08 25.01
N PHE A 32 -1.69 11.58 25.40
CA PHE A 32 -0.54 11.75 24.52
C PHE A 32 -0.04 10.41 23.96
N GLY A 33 0.07 9.36 24.78
CA GLY A 33 0.48 8.03 24.34
C GLY A 33 -0.47 7.43 23.30
N ARG A 34 -1.79 7.59 23.48
CA ARG A 34 -2.79 7.17 22.48
C ARG A 34 -2.73 8.04 21.23
N GLY A 35 -2.53 9.35 21.38
CA GLY A 35 -2.35 10.27 20.24
C GLY A 35 -1.21 9.86 19.32
N ILE A 36 -0.06 9.44 19.88
CA ILE A 36 1.08 8.94 19.12
C ILE A 36 0.70 7.64 18.38
N GLN A 37 -0.02 6.71 19.03
CA GLN A 37 -0.49 5.48 18.37
C GLN A 37 -1.44 5.75 17.21
N TYR A 38 -2.34 6.74 17.32
CA TYR A 38 -3.21 7.15 16.21
C TYR A 38 -2.43 7.73 15.03
N VAL A 39 -1.39 8.54 15.31
CA VAL A 39 -0.55 9.12 14.25
C VAL A 39 0.30 8.06 13.57
N VAL A 40 0.90 7.14 14.34
CA VAL A 40 1.73 6.05 13.79
C VAL A 40 0.89 5.04 13.02
N GLY A 41 -0.29 4.66 13.53
CA GLY A 41 -1.23 3.79 12.83
C GLY A 41 -1.74 4.41 11.53
N GLY A 42 -2.16 5.68 11.58
CA GLY A 42 -2.61 6.41 10.39
C GLY A 42 -1.48 6.64 9.36
N ALA A 43 -0.23 6.76 9.79
CA ALA A 43 0.90 6.86 8.88
C ALA A 43 1.16 5.57 8.10
N GLY A 44 0.93 4.40 8.72
CA GLY A 44 1.04 3.10 8.04
C GLY A 44 -0.01 2.93 6.94
N ASP A 45 -1.28 3.21 7.25
CA ASP A 45 -2.37 3.11 6.26
C ASP A 45 -2.19 4.08 5.08
N ILE A 46 -1.57 5.24 5.32
CA ILE A 46 -1.25 6.23 4.28
C ILE A 46 -0.07 5.77 3.41
N GLN A 47 0.92 5.08 3.99
CA GLN A 47 2.05 4.53 3.23
C GLN A 47 1.60 3.45 2.24
N ASP A 48 0.72 2.53 2.67
CA ASP A 48 0.15 1.50 1.80
C ASP A 48 -0.69 2.13 0.66
N LEU A 49 -1.40 3.23 0.94
CA LEU A 49 -2.14 3.96 -0.08
C LEU A 49 -1.22 4.65 -1.09
N PHE A 50 -0.10 5.22 -0.64
CA PHE A 50 0.89 5.80 -1.56
C PHE A 50 1.60 4.73 -2.38
N GLU A 51 1.89 3.55 -1.83
CA GLU A 51 2.44 2.42 -2.59
C GLU A 51 1.46 1.92 -3.66
N LEU A 52 0.15 1.97 -3.38
CA LEU A 52 -0.87 1.68 -4.39
C LEU A 52 -0.93 2.73 -5.51
N LEU A 53 -0.74 4.00 -5.18
CA LEU A 53 -0.72 5.11 -6.12
C LEU A 53 0.58 5.19 -6.93
N ASP A 54 1.69 4.71 -6.37
CA ASP A 54 3.01 4.66 -7.01
C ASP A 54 3.18 3.41 -7.89
N ASN A 55 2.22 2.50 -7.93
CA ASN A 55 2.26 1.40 -8.90
C ASN A 55 2.28 1.98 -10.30
N ASP A 56 3.36 1.68 -11.03
CA ASP A 56 3.63 2.13 -12.38
C ASP A 56 2.35 2.11 -13.23
N ASP A 57 1.82 3.31 -13.52
CA ASP A 57 0.73 3.48 -14.47
C ASP A 57 1.07 2.69 -15.73
N MET A 58 0.12 1.88 -16.21
CA MET A 58 0.31 1.04 -17.39
C MET A 58 0.93 1.88 -18.51
N GLU A 59 2.21 1.61 -18.83
CA GLU A 59 3.05 2.43 -19.69
C GLU A 59 2.43 2.56 -21.09
N ASN A 60 1.61 3.59 -21.31
CA ASN A 60 1.06 3.91 -22.61
C ASN A 60 2.05 4.77 -23.40
N ARG A 61 3.16 4.15 -23.82
CA ARG A 61 4.14 4.75 -24.75
C ARG A 61 3.66 4.67 -26.20
N THR A 62 2.42 5.03 -26.49
CA THR A 62 2.00 5.27 -27.89
C THR A 62 2.53 6.62 -28.34
N GLN A 63 3.70 6.62 -28.98
CA GLN A 63 4.23 7.80 -29.66
C GLN A 63 3.32 8.20 -30.84
N GLY A 64 2.36 9.10 -30.60
CA GLY A 64 1.72 9.92 -31.64
C GLY A 64 1.02 9.19 -32.79
N THR A 65 0.67 7.91 -32.66
CA THR A 65 -0.02 7.18 -33.73
C THR A 65 -1.52 7.49 -33.69
N ASN A 66 -1.97 8.38 -34.58
CA ASN A 66 -3.39 8.55 -34.88
C ASN A 66 -3.89 7.24 -35.52
N LEU A 67 -4.62 6.41 -34.76
CA LEU A 67 -5.09 5.09 -35.22
C LEU A 67 -6.10 5.26 -36.36
N LYS A 68 -5.62 5.28 -37.60
CA LYS A 68 -6.44 5.07 -38.80
C LYS A 68 -6.84 3.59 -38.89
N PRO A 69 -7.97 3.24 -39.55
CA PRO A 69 -8.35 1.84 -39.71
C PRO A 69 -7.22 1.04 -40.34
N VAL A 70 -6.71 0.06 -39.60
CA VAL A 70 -5.60 -0.80 -40.00
C VAL A 70 -6.15 -1.89 -40.92
N VAL A 71 -5.84 -1.81 -42.21
CA VAL A 71 -6.23 -2.82 -43.23
C VAL A 71 -5.06 -3.80 -43.51
N SER A 72 -4.08 -3.87 -42.61
CA SER A 72 -2.90 -4.73 -42.77
C SER A 72 -2.99 -6.02 -41.97
N ALA A 73 -2.17 -7.00 -42.35
CA ALA A 73 -2.01 -8.23 -41.61
C ALA A 73 -1.43 -7.98 -40.21
N ILE A 74 -1.88 -8.76 -39.22
CA ILE A 74 -1.27 -8.82 -37.88
C ILE A 74 -0.18 -9.88 -37.92
N VAL A 75 1.06 -9.50 -37.62
CA VAL A 75 2.21 -10.41 -37.58
C VAL A 75 2.78 -10.45 -36.17
N LEU A 76 2.79 -11.64 -35.60
CA LEU A 76 3.38 -11.98 -34.31
C LEU A 76 4.65 -12.78 -34.62
N ASN A 77 5.82 -12.26 -34.23
CA ASN A 77 7.10 -12.88 -34.55
C ASN A 77 7.95 -12.97 -33.29
N ASN A 78 8.40 -14.19 -32.95
CA ASN A 78 9.20 -14.50 -31.75
C ASN A 78 8.60 -13.93 -30.45
N ILE A 79 7.30 -14.10 -30.24
CA ILE A 79 6.62 -13.60 -29.03
C ILE A 79 6.73 -14.63 -27.92
N LYS A 80 7.42 -14.26 -26.84
CA LYS A 80 7.46 -15.00 -25.58
C LYS A 80 6.80 -14.18 -24.49
N LYS A 81 5.75 -14.72 -23.86
CA LYS A 81 5.12 -14.11 -22.68
C LYS A 81 5.24 -15.03 -21.49
N GLN A 82 5.66 -14.45 -20.37
CA GLN A 82 5.79 -15.10 -19.09
C GLN A 82 4.92 -14.35 -18.08
N CYS A 83 4.13 -15.08 -17.31
CA CYS A 83 3.43 -14.48 -16.19
C CYS A 83 4.41 -14.22 -15.05
N PRO A 84 4.41 -13.03 -14.44
CA PRO A 84 5.22 -12.76 -13.27
C PRO A 84 4.89 -13.77 -12.16
N GLY A 85 5.91 -14.39 -11.58
CA GLY A 85 5.77 -15.42 -10.55
C GLY A 85 5.69 -16.87 -11.07
N LEU A 86 5.63 -17.12 -12.38
CA LEU A 86 5.69 -18.48 -12.95
C LEU A 86 7.06 -18.76 -13.59
N PRO A 87 7.68 -19.94 -13.35
CA PRO A 87 9.02 -20.25 -13.86
C PRO A 87 9.04 -20.60 -15.36
N ARG A 88 7.88 -20.81 -15.99
CA ARG A 88 7.78 -21.17 -17.42
C ARG A 88 6.94 -20.15 -18.20
N PRO A 89 7.29 -19.85 -19.45
CA PRO A 89 6.50 -18.96 -20.30
C PRO A 89 5.12 -19.58 -20.59
N ILE A 90 4.10 -18.74 -20.59
CA ILE A 90 2.71 -19.12 -20.89
C ILE A 90 2.39 -19.08 -22.38
N LEU A 91 3.21 -18.36 -23.15
CA LEU A 91 3.07 -18.24 -24.59
C LEU A 91 4.47 -18.18 -25.21
N ASP A 92 4.71 -19.06 -26.18
CA ASP A 92 5.91 -19.05 -27.02
C ASP A 92 5.46 -19.23 -28.48
N ILE A 93 5.51 -18.16 -29.26
CA ILE A 93 5.11 -18.13 -30.68
C ILE A 93 6.33 -17.76 -31.51
N ASP A 94 6.81 -18.70 -32.32
CA ASP A 94 7.89 -18.45 -33.28
C ASP A 94 7.41 -17.51 -34.40
N HIS A 95 6.30 -17.82 -35.06
CA HIS A 95 5.74 -16.97 -36.11
C HIS A 95 4.24 -17.24 -36.36
N LEU A 96 3.42 -16.19 -36.32
CA LEU A 96 1.99 -16.22 -36.66
C LEU A 96 1.60 -14.96 -37.45
N SER A 97 0.99 -15.13 -38.63
CA SER A 97 0.54 -14.03 -39.48
C SER A 97 -0.93 -14.18 -39.84
N ILE A 98 -1.75 -13.20 -39.46
CA ILE A 98 -3.19 -13.16 -39.72
C ILE A 98 -3.45 -12.09 -40.78
N LYS A 99 -3.92 -12.51 -41.96
CA LYS A 99 -4.22 -11.61 -43.08
C LYS A 99 -5.50 -10.83 -42.81
N ALA A 100 -5.57 -9.59 -43.30
CA ALA A 100 -6.79 -8.80 -43.27
C ALA A 100 -7.94 -9.53 -44.00
N GLY A 101 -9.12 -9.56 -43.38
CA GLY A 101 -10.29 -10.26 -43.92
C GLY A 101 -10.29 -11.79 -43.74
N SER A 102 -9.28 -12.36 -43.08
CA SER A 102 -9.25 -13.79 -42.71
C SER A 102 -9.63 -13.98 -41.24
N MET A 103 -10.32 -15.08 -40.93
CA MET A 103 -10.63 -15.47 -39.54
C MET A 103 -9.55 -16.43 -39.03
N CYS A 104 -9.01 -16.15 -37.84
CA CYS A 104 -8.10 -17.04 -37.13
C CYS A 104 -8.78 -17.49 -35.83
N SER A 105 -8.81 -18.80 -35.59
CA SER A 105 -9.35 -19.38 -34.36
C SER A 105 -8.21 -19.99 -33.55
N ILE A 106 -8.14 -19.64 -32.26
CA ILE A 106 -7.20 -20.24 -31.32
C ILE A 106 -7.94 -21.37 -30.61
N LEU A 107 -7.51 -22.61 -30.83
CA LEU A 107 -8.01 -23.78 -30.14
C LEU A 107 -6.93 -24.24 -29.16
N GLY A 108 -7.30 -24.46 -27.91
CA GLY A 108 -6.41 -24.92 -26.86
C GLY A 108 -7.06 -26.05 -26.05
N SER A 109 -6.24 -26.88 -25.44
CA SER A 109 -6.64 -27.86 -24.43
C SER A 109 -6.26 -27.34 -23.05
N SER A 110 -7.18 -27.47 -22.08
CA SER A 110 -6.93 -27.22 -20.66
C SER A 110 -6.20 -28.36 -19.99
#